data_AF-X5DYK2-F1
#
_entry.id   AF-X5DYK2-F1
#
_cell.length_a   1.000
_cell.length_b   1.000
_cell.length_c   1.000
_cell.angle_alpha   90.00
_cell.angle_beta   90.00
_cell.angle_gamma   90.00
#
_symmetry.space_group_name_H-M   'P 1'
#
loop_
_entity.id
_entity.type
_entity.pdbx_description
1 polymer ?
#
loop_
_entity_poly.entity_id
_entity_poly.type
_entity_poly.pdbx_seq_one_letter_code
_entity_poly.pdbx_strand_id
1 'polypeptide(L)'
;MKLKNIAATFLMAIVLMFSSCDPIEDRDMLANSFDPENIELEVVQSTSGGNGLSLRMNTEGVTGYWDYIINETSSDRVEVIFPFTGTHTFTYHVTTPYMPNNDPGTTEFIEKEISVDITQLDQPLPDAYYKLIGENLESKTWVFDGGPEPDGRLWYFMSENDKPEAHMNPWWNAAGDCCPPPDAAGRMVFDLAGGANYTYYSGPDAEPVRGNFVFNADYTALTIGGGAKILGHIAQDGNQNGTDDGKLQIMTLTEDKLVLYNPNSKGYGTGWTWVFVPAE
;
A
#
# COMPACT_ATOMS: atom_id res chain seq x y z
N MET A 1 -27.37 26.82 -80.13
CA MET A 1 -28.08 26.60 -78.85
C MET A 1 -28.10 27.94 -78.10
N LYS A 2 -29.27 28.50 -77.76
CA LYS A 2 -29.38 29.88 -77.24
C LYS A 2 -28.77 29.97 -75.82
N LEU A 3 -27.96 31.01 -75.53
CA LEU A 3 -27.27 31.22 -74.24
C LEU A 3 -28.18 31.04 -73.01
N LYS A 4 -29.47 31.33 -73.14
CA LYS A 4 -30.49 31.16 -72.09
C LYS A 4 -30.64 29.71 -71.61
N ASN A 5 -30.42 28.73 -72.48
CA ASN A 5 -30.52 27.31 -72.14
C ASN A 5 -29.23 26.81 -71.45
N ILE A 6 -28.08 27.39 -71.79
CA ILE A 6 -26.79 27.08 -71.13
C ILE A 6 -26.79 27.65 -69.71
N ALA A 7 -27.26 28.90 -69.54
CA ALA A 7 -27.38 29.53 -68.22
C ALA A 7 -28.32 28.76 -67.28
N ALA A 8 -29.47 28.28 -67.78
CA ALA A 8 -30.41 27.49 -67.00
C ALA A 8 -29.81 26.14 -66.56
N THR A 9 -29.04 25.49 -67.44
CA THR A 9 -28.36 24.21 -67.14
C THR A 9 -27.24 24.40 -66.12
N PHE A 10 -26.48 25.50 -66.22
CA PHE A 10 -25.41 25.84 -65.26
C PHE A 10 -25.97 26.18 -63.88
N LEU A 11 -27.08 26.92 -63.82
CA LEU A 11 -27.75 27.27 -62.57
C LEU A 11 -28.32 26.02 -61.87
N MET A 12 -28.89 25.09 -62.64
CA MET A 12 -29.41 23.83 -62.12
C MET A 12 -28.28 22.90 -61.63
N ALA A 13 -27.14 22.87 -62.31
CA ALA A 13 -25.95 22.14 -61.85
C ALA A 13 -25.37 22.74 -60.56
N ILE A 14 -25.38 24.06 -60.41
CA ILE A 14 -24.94 24.75 -59.18
C ILE A 14 -25.89 24.43 -58.01
N VAL A 15 -27.21 24.42 -58.22
CA VAL A 15 -28.18 24.06 -57.17
C VAL A 15 -28.02 22.61 -56.72
N LEU A 16 -27.71 21.69 -57.64
CA LEU A 16 -27.44 20.28 -57.32
C LEU A 16 -26.12 20.07 -56.57
N MET A 17 -25.13 20.96 -56.73
CA MET A 17 -23.87 20.91 -55.98
C MET A 17 -24.01 21.39 -54.52
N PHE A 18 -25.02 22.21 -54.20
CA PHE A 18 -25.32 22.62 -52.82
C PHE A 18 -26.38 21.75 -52.14
N SER A 19 -26.98 20.78 -52.84
CA SER A 19 -27.80 19.74 -52.24
C SER A 19 -26.98 18.52 -51.81
N SER A 20 -25.70 18.70 -51.43
CA SER A 20 -24.98 17.66 -50.71
C SER A 20 -25.72 17.43 -49.40
N CYS A 21 -26.59 16.42 -49.40
CA CYS A 21 -27.18 15.89 -48.19
C CYS A 21 -26.03 15.66 -47.20
N ASP A 22 -26.13 16.24 -46.00
CA ASP A 22 -25.31 15.76 -44.90
C ASP A 22 -25.41 14.23 -44.93
N PRO A 23 -24.29 13.50 -45.05
CA PRO A 23 -24.37 12.06 -45.14
C PRO A 23 -25.10 11.60 -43.88
N ILE A 24 -26.19 10.82 -44.06
CA ILE A 24 -26.86 10.14 -42.96
C ILE A 24 -25.88 9.06 -42.50
N GLU A 25 -24.92 9.49 -41.71
CA GLU A 25 -23.99 8.63 -41.01
C GLU A 25 -24.62 8.29 -39.67
N ASP A 26 -24.89 7.01 -39.46
CA ASP A 26 -25.15 6.47 -38.14
C ASP A 26 -23.81 6.53 -37.39
N ARG A 27 -23.59 7.63 -36.67
CA ARG A 27 -22.35 7.85 -35.92
C ARG A 27 -22.53 7.24 -34.55
N ASP A 28 -21.79 6.17 -34.28
CA ASP A 28 -21.62 5.69 -32.92
C ASP A 28 -21.01 6.82 -32.08
N MET A 29 -21.80 7.36 -31.16
CA MET A 29 -21.33 8.36 -30.22
C MET A 29 -20.80 7.64 -28.98
N LEU A 30 -19.60 8.01 -28.55
CA LEU A 30 -19.07 7.58 -27.26
C LEU A 30 -20.00 8.13 -26.16
N ALA A 31 -20.46 7.25 -25.28
CA ALA A 31 -21.32 7.58 -24.17
C ALA A 31 -20.78 6.92 -22.90
N ASN A 32 -21.12 7.49 -21.74
CA ASN A 32 -20.80 6.89 -20.45
C ASN A 32 -21.50 5.53 -20.30
N SER A 33 -20.77 4.55 -19.77
CA SER A 33 -21.33 3.23 -19.42
C SER A 33 -21.95 3.18 -18.03
N PHE A 34 -21.75 4.22 -17.21
CA PHE A 34 -22.29 4.34 -15.86
C PHE A 34 -22.56 5.80 -15.50
N ASP A 35 -23.36 6.01 -14.46
CA ASP A 35 -23.55 7.30 -13.80
C ASP A 35 -22.85 7.25 -12.44
N PRO A 36 -21.90 8.16 -12.14
CA PRO A 36 -21.21 8.22 -10.86
C PRO A 36 -22.14 8.27 -9.63
N GLU A 37 -23.35 8.82 -9.77
CA GLU A 37 -24.32 8.92 -8.67
C GLU A 37 -25.02 7.59 -8.37
N ASN A 38 -25.00 6.63 -9.31
CA ASN A 38 -25.60 5.31 -9.14
C ASN A 38 -24.60 4.26 -8.63
N ILE A 39 -23.37 4.67 -8.27
CA ILE A 39 -22.38 3.76 -7.69
C ILE A 39 -22.79 3.42 -6.26
N GLU A 40 -23.05 2.15 -6.00
CA GLU A 40 -23.47 1.61 -4.72
C GLU A 40 -22.35 0.74 -4.16
N LEU A 41 -21.79 1.18 -3.03
CA LEU A 41 -20.86 0.42 -2.22
C LEU A 41 -21.58 -0.15 -1.00
N GLU A 42 -21.22 -1.36 -0.61
CA GLU A 42 -21.74 -2.02 0.59
C GLU A 42 -20.58 -2.61 1.41
N VAL A 43 -20.65 -2.46 2.74
CA VAL A 43 -19.80 -3.17 3.69
C VAL A 43 -20.68 -4.02 4.58
N VAL A 44 -20.49 -5.34 4.54
CA VAL A 44 -21.19 -6.27 5.45
C VAL A 44 -20.21 -6.77 6.50
N GLN A 45 -20.51 -6.50 7.77
CA GLN A 45 -19.79 -7.10 8.89
C GLN A 45 -20.38 -8.47 9.22
N SER A 46 -19.52 -9.46 9.47
CA SER A 46 -19.92 -10.83 9.86
C SER A 46 -20.72 -10.84 11.16
N THR A 47 -20.44 -9.88 12.02
CA THR A 47 -21.07 -9.61 13.32
C THR A 47 -21.12 -8.09 13.47
N SER A 48 -22.14 -7.56 14.16
CA SER A 48 -22.27 -6.11 14.35
C SER A 48 -21.04 -5.55 15.07
N GLY A 49 -20.31 -4.61 14.44
CA GLY A 49 -19.08 -4.03 14.99
C GLY A 49 -17.85 -4.94 14.93
N GLY A 50 -17.97 -6.15 14.36
CA GLY A 50 -16.88 -7.10 14.20
C GLY A 50 -15.96 -6.76 13.03
N ASN A 51 -14.84 -7.48 12.97
CA ASN A 51 -13.75 -7.17 12.04
C ASN A 51 -13.70 -8.07 10.80
N GLY A 52 -14.58 -9.06 10.69
CA GLY A 52 -14.78 -9.79 9.43
C GLY A 52 -15.67 -8.98 8.48
N LEU A 53 -15.10 -8.48 7.39
CA LEU A 53 -15.77 -7.58 6.44
C LEU A 53 -15.90 -8.20 5.05
N SER A 54 -17.05 -7.96 4.43
CA SER A 54 -17.31 -8.17 2.99
C SER A 54 -17.51 -6.80 2.34
N LEU A 55 -16.50 -6.30 1.62
CA LEU A 55 -16.55 -5.06 0.84
C LEU A 55 -17.11 -5.37 -0.54
N ARG A 56 -18.08 -4.61 -1.04
CA ARG A 56 -18.79 -4.91 -2.29
C ARG A 56 -19.10 -3.67 -3.11
N MET A 57 -18.79 -3.75 -4.40
CA MET A 57 -19.26 -2.83 -5.42
C MET A 57 -20.45 -3.51 -6.11
N ASN A 58 -21.65 -2.98 -5.88
CA ASN A 58 -22.91 -3.63 -6.28
C ASN A 58 -23.46 -3.09 -7.63
N THR A 59 -22.82 -2.07 -8.22
CA THR A 59 -23.27 -1.46 -9.47
C THR A 59 -22.80 -2.25 -10.70
N GLU A 60 -23.75 -2.88 -11.39
CA GLU A 60 -23.47 -3.62 -12.62
C GLU A 60 -22.80 -2.75 -13.68
N GLY A 61 -21.78 -3.29 -14.36
CA GLY A 61 -21.06 -2.60 -15.44
C GLY A 61 -19.99 -1.60 -14.99
N VAL A 62 -19.86 -1.33 -13.68
CA VAL A 62 -18.76 -0.55 -13.11
C VAL A 62 -17.60 -1.49 -12.76
N THR A 63 -16.38 -1.14 -13.15
CA THR A 63 -15.17 -1.93 -12.84
C THR A 63 -14.13 -1.04 -12.19
N GLY A 64 -13.30 -1.62 -11.34
CA GLY A 64 -12.42 -0.87 -10.46
C GLY A 64 -11.56 -1.77 -9.58
N TYR A 65 -11.01 -1.16 -8.54
CA TYR A 65 -10.32 -1.86 -7.47
C TYR A 65 -10.62 -1.22 -6.11
N TRP A 66 -10.58 -2.05 -5.08
CA TRP A 66 -10.65 -1.60 -3.69
C TRP A 66 -9.26 -1.22 -3.19
N ASP A 67 -9.15 -0.07 -2.54
CA ASP A 67 -8.13 0.26 -1.54
C ASP A 67 -8.80 0.18 -0.17
N TYR A 68 -8.34 -0.76 0.66
CA TYR A 68 -8.86 -0.99 1.99
C TYR A 68 -7.78 -0.85 3.06
N ILE A 69 -6.88 0.13 2.89
CA ILE A 69 -5.82 0.56 3.82
C ILE A 69 -4.65 -0.43 3.92
N ILE A 70 -4.94 -1.72 4.09
CA ILE A 70 -3.91 -2.75 4.29
C ILE A 70 -3.46 -3.41 2.98
N ASN A 71 -4.27 -3.30 1.91
CA ASN A 71 -3.97 -3.85 0.59
C ASN A 71 -4.94 -3.28 -0.46
N GLU A 72 -4.62 -3.54 -1.73
CA GLU A 72 -5.47 -3.22 -2.88
C GLU A 72 -5.93 -4.51 -3.59
N THR A 73 -7.13 -4.52 -4.17
CA THR A 73 -7.62 -5.70 -4.91
C THR A 73 -8.60 -5.32 -6.02
N SER A 74 -8.31 -5.76 -7.25
CA SER A 74 -9.21 -5.63 -8.41
C SER A 74 -10.30 -6.71 -8.38
N SER A 75 -11.35 -6.46 -7.62
CA SER A 75 -12.51 -7.34 -7.48
C SER A 75 -13.76 -6.51 -7.18
N ASP A 76 -14.92 -7.00 -7.57
CA ASP A 76 -16.22 -6.45 -7.13
C ASP A 76 -16.47 -6.73 -5.64
N ARG A 77 -15.91 -7.83 -5.13
CA ARG A 77 -16.04 -8.26 -3.74
C ARG A 77 -14.70 -8.62 -3.10
N VAL A 78 -14.49 -8.16 -1.87
CA VAL A 78 -13.33 -8.51 -1.03
C VAL A 78 -13.82 -9.04 0.31
N GLU A 79 -13.32 -10.20 0.73
CA GLU A 79 -13.48 -10.72 2.10
C GLU A 79 -12.19 -10.48 2.87
N VAL A 80 -12.27 -9.78 4.00
CA VAL A 80 -11.10 -9.38 4.78
C VAL A 80 -11.36 -9.48 6.26
N ILE A 81 -10.37 -10.00 7.00
CA ILE A 81 -10.32 -9.87 8.46
C ILE A 81 -9.52 -8.61 8.76
N PHE A 82 -10.22 -7.53 9.08
CA PHE A 82 -9.62 -6.23 9.27
C PHE A 82 -8.93 -6.14 10.65
N PRO A 83 -7.69 -5.65 10.74
CA PRO A 83 -6.91 -5.75 11.98
C PRO A 83 -7.09 -4.60 12.97
N PHE A 84 -7.86 -3.56 12.64
CA PHE A 84 -7.93 -2.34 13.46
C PHE A 84 -9.34 -2.06 13.96
N THR A 85 -9.44 -1.60 15.21
CA THR A 85 -10.68 -1.01 15.75
C THR A 85 -10.78 0.47 15.37
N GLY A 86 -11.96 1.06 15.50
CA GLY A 86 -12.24 2.46 15.13
C GLY A 86 -13.08 2.59 13.87
N THR A 87 -13.24 3.84 13.41
CA THR A 87 -13.91 4.16 12.15
C THR A 87 -12.89 4.14 11.03
N HIS A 88 -13.13 3.32 10.00
CA HIS A 88 -12.24 3.15 8.86
C HIS A 88 -12.98 3.45 7.57
N THR A 89 -12.33 4.19 6.67
CA THR A 89 -12.85 4.48 5.33
C THR A 89 -12.13 3.62 4.31
N PHE A 90 -12.90 2.96 3.45
CA PHE A 90 -12.41 2.19 2.32
C PHE A 90 -12.82 2.87 1.01
N THR A 91 -11.95 2.81 0.02
CA THR A 91 -12.12 3.50 -1.25
C THR A 91 -12.22 2.49 -2.39
N TYR A 92 -13.17 2.72 -3.28
CA TYR A 92 -13.26 2.01 -4.55
C TYR A 92 -12.91 2.98 -5.68
N HIS A 93 -11.85 2.65 -6.43
CA HIS A 93 -11.38 3.42 -7.56
C HIS A 93 -11.96 2.83 -8.85
N VAL A 94 -12.82 3.59 -9.53
CA VAL A 94 -13.40 3.19 -10.83
C VAL A 94 -12.34 3.32 -11.91
N THR A 95 -12.07 2.24 -12.64
CA THR A 95 -11.04 2.22 -13.69
C THR A 95 -11.55 2.71 -15.05
N THR A 96 -12.87 2.75 -15.26
CA THR A 96 -13.47 3.30 -16.48
C THR A 96 -13.58 4.82 -16.35
N PRO A 97 -12.98 5.61 -17.25
CA PRO A 97 -13.10 7.06 -17.20
C PRO A 97 -14.55 7.49 -17.45
N TYR A 98 -15.04 8.40 -16.62
CA TYR A 98 -16.29 9.10 -16.83
C TYR A 98 -16.06 10.32 -17.72
N MET A 99 -16.96 10.60 -18.65
CA MET A 99 -16.96 11.77 -19.52
C MET A 99 -17.98 12.79 -19.01
N PRO A 100 -17.56 13.85 -18.30
CA PRO A 100 -18.48 14.91 -17.87
C PRO A 100 -19.17 15.54 -19.07
N ASN A 101 -20.47 15.76 -18.97
CA ASN A 101 -21.30 16.32 -20.05
C ASN A 101 -21.24 15.52 -21.37
N ASN A 102 -20.88 14.23 -21.33
CA ASN A 102 -20.65 13.38 -22.50
C ASN A 102 -19.62 13.95 -23.48
N ASP A 103 -18.62 14.68 -22.98
CA ASP A 103 -17.50 15.18 -23.79
C ASP A 103 -16.32 14.19 -23.77
N PRO A 104 -16.01 13.49 -24.88
CA PRO A 104 -14.87 12.58 -24.95
C PRO A 104 -13.51 13.29 -24.87
N GLY A 105 -13.46 14.63 -24.99
CA GLY A 105 -12.26 15.42 -24.75
C GLY A 105 -11.93 15.63 -23.28
N THR A 106 -12.86 15.31 -22.38
CA THR A 106 -12.73 15.53 -20.93
C THR A 106 -13.09 14.25 -20.18
N THR A 107 -12.17 13.75 -19.35
CA THR A 107 -12.38 12.51 -18.59
C THR A 107 -11.99 12.64 -17.13
N GLU A 108 -12.74 11.99 -16.25
CA GLU A 108 -12.52 11.93 -14.80
C GLU A 108 -12.51 10.47 -14.32
N PHE A 109 -11.63 10.15 -13.36
CA PHE A 109 -11.66 8.88 -12.65
C PHE A 109 -12.42 9.06 -11.35
N ILE A 110 -13.44 8.23 -11.14
CA ILE A 110 -14.35 8.35 -10.00
C ILE A 110 -13.83 7.50 -8.85
N GLU A 111 -13.83 8.07 -7.66
CA GLU A 111 -13.58 7.39 -6.40
C GLU A 111 -14.84 7.45 -5.54
N LYS A 112 -15.16 6.35 -4.87
CA LYS A 112 -16.26 6.28 -3.91
C LYS A 112 -15.75 5.70 -2.61
N GLU A 113 -16.20 6.28 -1.52
CA GLU A 113 -15.77 5.92 -0.17
C GLU A 113 -16.94 5.34 0.62
N ILE A 114 -16.63 4.40 1.50
CA ILE A 114 -17.56 3.87 2.50
C ILE A 114 -16.84 3.70 3.82
N SER A 115 -17.46 4.17 4.91
CA SER A 115 -16.90 4.05 6.26
C SER A 115 -17.62 3.00 7.08
N VAL A 116 -16.88 2.28 7.92
CA VAL A 116 -17.40 1.29 8.86
C VAL A 116 -16.80 1.49 10.24
N ASP A 117 -17.62 1.26 11.28
CA ASP A 117 -17.17 1.23 12.67
C ASP A 117 -16.86 -0.21 13.09
N ILE A 118 -15.61 -0.44 13.51
CA ILE A 118 -15.14 -1.72 14.03
C ILE A 118 -14.87 -1.53 15.52
N THR A 119 -15.72 -2.12 16.36
CA THR A 119 -15.65 -1.96 17.81
C THR A 119 -14.95 -3.14 18.50
N GLN A 120 -14.82 -4.28 17.81
CA GLN A 120 -14.18 -5.48 18.34
C GLN A 120 -13.49 -6.31 17.26
N LEU A 121 -12.41 -7.00 17.66
CA LEU A 121 -11.71 -8.00 16.84
C LEU A 121 -12.18 -9.40 17.24
N ASP A 122 -13.33 -9.82 16.72
CA ASP A 122 -13.98 -11.09 17.08
C ASP A 122 -13.68 -12.24 16.10
N GLN A 123 -13.07 -11.93 14.95
CA GLN A 123 -12.41 -12.89 14.08
C GLN A 123 -10.90 -12.89 14.35
N PRO A 124 -10.27 -14.07 14.44
CA PRO A 124 -8.84 -14.18 14.72
C PRO A 124 -8.03 -13.53 13.60
N LEU A 125 -7.02 -12.74 13.98
CA LEU A 125 -6.11 -12.13 13.02
C LEU A 125 -5.13 -13.17 12.45
N PRO A 126 -4.46 -12.87 11.34
CA PRO A 126 -3.27 -13.59 10.92
C PRO A 126 -2.23 -13.65 12.04
N ASP A 127 -1.61 -14.83 12.21
CA ASP A 127 -0.64 -15.14 13.27
C ASP A 127 0.52 -14.14 13.39
N ALA A 128 0.91 -13.52 12.26
CA ALA A 128 1.94 -12.47 12.22
C ALA A 128 1.61 -11.26 13.12
N TYR A 129 0.34 -10.88 13.26
CA TYR A 129 -0.07 -9.78 14.14
C TYR A 129 0.18 -10.12 15.62
N TYR A 130 -0.23 -11.31 16.06
CA TYR A 130 -0.02 -11.77 17.44
C TYR A 130 1.47 -11.87 17.78
N LYS A 131 2.28 -12.38 16.85
CA LYS A 131 3.73 -12.45 17.02
C LYS A 131 4.37 -11.07 17.13
N LEU A 132 4.00 -10.14 16.25
CA LEU A 132 4.58 -8.80 16.20
C LEU A 132 4.12 -7.91 17.37
N ILE A 133 2.87 -8.04 17.83
CA ILE A 133 2.19 -7.05 18.69
C ILE A 133 1.86 -7.61 20.09
N GLY A 134 1.92 -8.92 20.28
CA GLY A 134 1.56 -9.59 21.53
C GLY A 134 0.36 -10.52 21.37
N GLU A 135 0.29 -11.57 22.18
CA GLU A 135 -0.80 -12.56 22.14
C GLU A 135 -2.18 -11.92 22.37
N ASN A 136 -2.25 -10.84 23.15
CA ASN A 136 -3.49 -10.12 23.45
C ASN A 136 -3.64 -8.82 22.65
N LEU A 137 -2.78 -8.58 21.66
CA LEU A 137 -2.75 -7.38 20.82
C LEU A 137 -2.62 -6.06 21.63
N GLU A 138 -1.90 -6.12 22.75
CA GLU A 138 -1.77 -5.05 23.75
C GLU A 138 -0.70 -3.99 23.45
N SER A 139 0.04 -4.17 22.35
CA SER A 139 1.31 -3.51 22.00
C SER A 139 2.54 -4.31 22.44
N LYS A 140 3.57 -4.32 21.60
CA LYS A 140 4.87 -4.95 21.89
C LYS A 140 6.01 -4.03 21.50
N THR A 141 6.99 -3.96 22.40
CA THR A 141 8.25 -3.24 22.18
C THR A 141 9.34 -4.21 21.76
N TRP A 142 10.07 -3.87 20.71
CA TRP A 142 11.21 -4.61 20.18
C TRP A 142 12.49 -3.79 20.31
N VAL A 143 13.56 -4.46 20.73
CA VAL A 143 14.92 -3.93 20.86
C VAL A 143 15.88 -4.86 20.13
N PHE A 144 17.09 -4.41 19.84
CA PHE A 144 18.11 -5.29 19.27
C PHE A 144 18.40 -6.49 20.20
N ASP A 145 18.73 -7.63 19.60
CA ASP A 145 19.19 -8.84 20.32
C ASP A 145 20.65 -8.72 20.78
N GLY A 146 21.03 -7.55 21.27
CA GLY A 146 22.39 -7.16 21.63
C GLY A 146 22.43 -5.84 22.39
N GLY A 147 23.61 -5.51 22.93
CA GLY A 147 23.82 -4.25 23.65
C GLY A 147 24.20 -3.09 22.74
N PRO A 148 24.09 -1.83 23.19
CA PRO A 148 24.55 -0.71 22.38
C PRO A 148 26.07 -0.69 22.17
N GLU A 149 26.81 -1.53 22.90
CA GLU A 149 28.24 -1.74 22.76
C GLU A 149 28.53 -3.07 22.06
N PRO A 150 29.69 -3.21 21.38
CA PRO A 150 30.10 -4.48 20.79
C PRO A 150 30.14 -5.63 21.81
N ASP A 151 29.44 -6.71 21.48
CA ASP A 151 29.22 -7.86 22.37
C ASP A 151 29.54 -9.21 21.72
N GLY A 152 30.07 -9.21 20.49
CA GLY A 152 30.39 -10.40 19.71
C GLY A 152 29.18 -11.18 19.21
N ARG A 153 27.95 -10.72 19.45
CA ARG A 153 26.72 -11.38 18.99
C ARG A 153 26.36 -10.93 17.57
N LEU A 154 25.45 -11.67 16.92
CA LEU A 154 24.96 -11.38 15.57
C LEU A 154 23.56 -10.77 15.64
N TRP A 155 23.48 -9.44 15.65
CA TRP A 155 22.19 -8.73 15.73
C TRP A 155 22.03 -7.55 14.77
N TYR A 156 23.14 -7.05 14.22
CA TYR A 156 23.14 -6.05 13.17
C TYR A 156 24.42 -6.20 12.35
N PHE A 157 24.27 -6.67 11.12
CA PHE A 157 25.41 -7.09 10.30
C PHE A 157 25.11 -7.06 8.81
N MET A 158 26.18 -7.05 8.03
CA MET A 158 26.09 -7.21 6.58
C MET A 158 26.05 -8.69 6.22
N SER A 159 25.11 -9.03 5.37
CA SER A 159 24.84 -10.37 4.86
C SER A 159 25.06 -10.41 3.35
N GLU A 160 25.08 -11.61 2.79
CA GLU A 160 25.17 -11.77 1.34
C GLU A 160 24.00 -11.05 0.64
N ASN A 161 24.25 -10.40 -0.50
CA ASN A 161 23.23 -9.67 -1.24
C ASN A 161 22.33 -10.62 -2.03
N ASP A 162 21.05 -10.26 -2.16
CA ASP A 162 20.05 -10.99 -2.96
C ASP A 162 19.93 -12.50 -2.63
N LYS A 163 20.30 -12.89 -1.40
CA LYS A 163 20.24 -14.28 -0.91
C LYS A 163 19.57 -14.37 0.47
N PRO A 164 18.23 -14.34 0.53
CA PRO A 164 17.49 -14.43 1.78
C PRO A 164 17.83 -15.69 2.59
N GLU A 165 18.10 -16.82 1.95
CA GLU A 165 18.51 -18.06 2.61
C GLU A 165 19.84 -17.94 3.37
N ALA A 166 20.69 -16.97 3.00
CA ALA A 166 21.98 -16.68 3.63
C ALA A 166 21.91 -15.47 4.58
N HIS A 167 20.72 -15.00 4.98
CA HIS A 167 20.55 -13.83 5.85
C HIS A 167 21.24 -13.93 7.22
N MET A 168 21.57 -15.13 7.69
CA MET A 168 22.34 -15.36 8.94
C MET A 168 23.82 -15.67 8.71
N ASN A 169 24.32 -15.54 7.47
CA ASN A 169 25.74 -15.70 7.14
C ASN A 169 26.38 -14.31 7.03
N PRO A 170 26.92 -13.76 8.14
CA PRO A 170 27.56 -12.46 8.11
C PRO A 170 28.85 -12.54 7.29
N TRP A 171 29.08 -11.54 6.44
CA TRP A 171 30.42 -11.27 5.92
C TRP A 171 31.10 -10.11 6.68
N TRP A 172 30.33 -9.28 7.39
CA TRP A 172 30.83 -8.37 8.42
C TRP A 172 29.82 -8.22 9.57
N ASN A 173 30.23 -8.62 10.78
CA ASN A 173 29.45 -8.47 12.00
C ASN A 173 29.60 -7.05 12.59
N ALA A 174 28.96 -6.07 11.95
CA ALA A 174 29.15 -4.65 12.28
C ALA A 174 28.99 -4.36 13.78
N ALA A 175 27.84 -4.70 14.36
CA ALA A 175 27.57 -4.31 15.73
C ALA A 175 28.25 -5.17 16.78
N GLY A 176 28.38 -6.49 16.55
CA GLY A 176 29.09 -7.35 17.48
C GLY A 176 30.60 -7.10 17.53
N ASP A 177 31.21 -6.58 16.46
CA ASP A 177 32.67 -6.42 16.37
C ASP A 177 33.18 -5.03 16.80
N CYS A 178 32.53 -3.94 16.36
CA CYS A 178 33.07 -2.59 16.58
C CYS A 178 32.07 -1.45 16.48
N CYS A 179 31.02 -1.65 15.71
CA CYS A 179 30.32 -0.56 15.06
C CYS A 179 28.79 -0.73 15.15
N PRO A 180 28.22 -0.81 16.38
CA PRO A 180 26.79 -0.67 16.59
C PRO A 180 26.23 0.58 15.90
N PRO A 181 24.98 0.53 15.38
CA PRO A 181 24.35 1.72 14.86
C PRO A 181 24.15 2.77 15.98
N PRO A 182 24.09 4.08 15.66
CA PRO A 182 23.97 5.14 16.66
C PRO A 182 22.75 5.02 17.58
N ASP A 183 21.69 4.37 17.09
CA ASP A 183 20.44 4.13 17.79
C ASP A 183 20.33 2.69 18.35
N ALA A 184 21.46 2.01 18.58
CA ALA A 184 21.47 0.65 19.12
C ALA A 184 20.79 0.51 20.50
N ALA A 185 20.75 1.59 21.29
CA ALA A 185 20.02 1.65 22.56
C ALA A 185 18.53 2.02 22.41
N GLY A 186 18.07 2.22 21.17
CA GLY A 186 16.70 2.59 20.87
C GLY A 186 15.74 1.40 20.87
N ARG A 187 14.49 1.67 20.49
CA ARG A 187 13.41 0.68 20.51
C ARG A 187 12.33 1.00 19.49
N MET A 188 11.58 -0.03 19.12
CA MET A 188 10.44 0.02 18.21
C MET A 188 9.19 -0.46 18.94
N VAL A 189 8.08 0.26 18.83
CA VAL A 189 6.79 -0.11 19.44
C VAL A 189 5.77 -0.31 18.35
N PHE A 190 5.10 -1.46 18.34
CA PHE A 190 4.00 -1.77 17.42
C PHE A 190 2.69 -1.91 18.20
N ASP A 191 1.60 -1.37 17.68
CA ASP A 191 0.26 -1.53 18.24
C ASP A 191 -0.84 -1.43 17.16
N LEU A 192 -2.06 -1.84 17.53
CA LEU A 192 -3.25 -1.83 16.65
C LEU A 192 -4.32 -0.81 17.09
N ALA A 193 -3.97 0.15 17.95
CA ALA A 193 -4.95 1.08 18.49
C ALA A 193 -5.38 2.10 17.42
N GLY A 194 -6.52 1.85 16.76
CA GLY A 194 -7.02 2.72 15.70
C GLY A 194 -6.33 2.57 14.34
N GLY A 195 -5.30 1.72 14.22
CA GLY A 195 -4.51 1.55 13.00
C GLY A 195 -3.24 0.74 13.22
N ALA A 196 -2.47 0.47 12.17
CA ALA A 196 -1.15 -0.18 12.27
C ALA A 196 -0.07 0.83 12.69
N ASN A 197 0.00 1.11 13.98
CA ASN A 197 0.89 2.14 14.52
C ASN A 197 2.30 1.60 14.74
N TYR A 198 3.28 2.44 14.42
CA TYR A 198 4.69 2.20 14.69
C TYR A 198 5.27 3.43 15.38
N THR A 199 5.96 3.23 16.50
CA THR A 199 6.69 4.30 17.19
C THR A 199 8.15 3.93 17.35
N TYR A 200 9.02 4.79 16.82
CA TYR A 200 10.47 4.65 16.90
C TYR A 200 11.05 5.58 17.96
N TYR A 201 12.03 5.07 18.71
CA TYR A 201 12.84 5.83 19.65
C TYR A 201 14.31 5.56 19.33
N SER A 202 15.11 6.60 19.08
CA SER A 202 16.54 6.45 18.78
C SER A 202 17.40 6.13 20.00
N GLY A 203 16.83 6.17 21.20
CA GLY A 203 17.49 5.84 22.46
C GLY A 203 16.49 5.82 23.61
N PRO A 204 16.92 5.50 24.85
CA PRO A 204 16.03 5.32 25.99
C PRO A 204 15.19 6.57 26.32
N ASP A 205 15.81 7.74 26.21
CA ASP A 205 15.21 9.05 26.53
C ASP A 205 14.85 9.87 25.27
N ALA A 206 14.87 9.26 24.08
CA ALA A 206 14.60 9.96 22.84
C ALA A 206 13.11 10.33 22.70
N GLU A 207 12.84 11.44 22.02
CA GLU A 207 11.48 11.77 21.61
C GLU A 207 10.97 10.76 20.56
N PRO A 208 9.68 10.37 20.61
CA PRO A 208 9.11 9.40 19.68
C PRO A 208 8.99 9.96 18.27
N VAL A 209 9.39 9.16 17.28
CA VAL A 209 9.01 9.37 15.88
C VAL A 209 7.88 8.42 15.54
N ARG A 210 6.71 8.99 15.24
CA ARG A 210 5.53 8.20 14.86
C ARG A 210 5.58 7.85 13.39
N GLY A 211 5.14 6.64 13.07
CA GLY A 211 4.92 6.13 11.74
C GLY A 211 3.85 5.05 11.75
N ASN A 212 3.83 4.27 10.69
CA ASN A 212 2.91 3.15 10.53
C ASN A 212 3.67 1.92 10.03
N PHE A 213 3.05 0.75 10.11
CA PHE A 213 3.56 -0.46 9.49
C PHE A 213 2.51 -1.15 8.62
N VAL A 214 2.95 -1.92 7.63
CA VAL A 214 2.08 -2.71 6.77
C VAL A 214 2.76 -4.05 6.48
N PHE A 215 2.01 -5.15 6.60
CA PHE A 215 2.43 -6.45 6.06
C PHE A 215 2.04 -6.54 4.58
N ASN A 216 2.84 -7.21 3.77
CA ASN A 216 2.37 -7.68 2.48
C ASN A 216 1.36 -8.85 2.65
N ALA A 217 0.65 -9.20 1.57
CA ALA A 217 -0.46 -10.15 1.60
C ALA A 217 -0.10 -11.56 2.12
N ASP A 218 1.15 -11.99 2.02
CA ASP A 218 1.63 -13.30 2.48
C ASP A 218 2.45 -13.24 3.79
N TYR A 219 2.53 -12.05 4.42
CA TYR A 219 3.25 -11.82 5.68
C TYR A 219 4.75 -12.14 5.63
N THR A 220 5.36 -12.11 4.44
CA THR A 220 6.81 -12.29 4.25
C THR A 220 7.60 -10.98 4.23
N ALA A 221 6.92 -9.84 4.22
CA ALA A 221 7.55 -8.52 4.28
C ALA A 221 6.80 -7.57 5.22
N LEU A 222 7.58 -6.72 5.88
CA LEU A 222 7.13 -5.61 6.73
C LEU A 222 7.59 -4.31 6.09
N THR A 223 6.67 -3.37 5.90
CA THR A 223 6.99 -2.01 5.47
C THR A 223 6.80 -1.05 6.62
N ILE A 224 7.82 -0.26 6.95
CA ILE A 224 7.73 0.83 7.92
C ILE A 224 7.59 2.16 7.17
N GLY A 225 6.51 2.89 7.44
CA GLY A 225 6.13 4.12 6.75
C GLY A 225 5.91 5.31 7.69
N GLY A 226 5.26 6.34 7.15
CA GLY A 226 4.82 7.51 7.94
C GLY A 226 5.96 8.42 8.41
N GLY A 227 7.12 8.36 7.75
CA GLY A 227 8.29 9.17 8.07
C GLY A 227 9.22 8.58 9.14
N ALA A 228 8.79 7.52 9.83
CA ALA A 228 9.65 6.75 10.72
C ALA A 228 10.58 5.81 9.93
N LYS A 229 11.67 5.38 10.57
CA LYS A 229 12.63 4.41 10.01
C LYS A 229 12.78 3.23 10.97
N ILE A 230 13.27 2.10 10.45
CA ILE A 230 13.67 0.96 11.28
C ILE A 230 14.83 1.35 12.20
N LEU A 231 14.90 0.75 13.38
CA LEU A 231 16.07 0.80 14.26
C LEU A 231 17.33 0.35 13.51
N GLY A 232 18.42 1.11 13.62
CA GLY A 232 19.66 0.86 12.89
C GLY A 232 19.67 1.34 11.44
N HIS A 233 18.67 2.10 11.00
CA HIS A 233 18.70 2.74 9.68
C HIS A 233 19.77 3.84 9.63
N ILE A 234 20.73 3.67 8.73
CA ILE A 234 21.78 4.63 8.45
C ILE A 234 21.66 5.04 6.98
N ALA A 235 21.62 6.35 6.73
CA ALA A 235 21.70 6.93 5.39
C ALA A 235 22.75 8.04 5.39
N GLN A 236 23.85 7.85 4.64
CA GLN A 236 24.96 8.78 4.54
C GLN A 236 25.54 8.79 3.12
N ASP A 237 25.78 9.98 2.56
CA ASP A 237 26.46 10.18 1.28
C ASP A 237 25.87 9.36 0.11
N GLY A 238 24.54 9.17 0.13
CA GLY A 238 23.81 8.38 -0.88
C GLY A 238 23.81 6.87 -0.64
N ASN A 239 24.52 6.38 0.37
CA ASN A 239 24.49 4.99 0.81
C ASN A 239 23.53 4.83 1.99
N GLN A 240 22.82 3.71 2.02
CA GLN A 240 21.92 3.37 3.11
C GLN A 240 21.81 1.87 3.28
N ASN A 241 21.80 1.41 4.52
CA ASN A 241 21.65 -0.01 4.82
C ASN A 241 20.19 -0.47 4.77
N GLY A 242 19.23 0.39 5.14
CA GLY A 242 17.80 0.17 4.99
C GLY A 242 17.29 0.47 3.58
N THR A 243 15.96 0.55 3.44
CA THR A 243 15.29 0.81 2.17
C THR A 243 14.66 2.19 2.13
N ASP A 244 14.51 2.76 0.93
CA ASP A 244 13.88 4.07 0.73
C ASP A 244 12.39 4.03 1.10
N ASP A 245 11.72 2.95 0.67
CA ASP A 245 10.30 2.66 0.89
C ASP A 245 10.01 2.03 2.26
N GLY A 246 11.04 1.73 3.04
CA GLY A 246 10.91 1.09 4.36
C GLY A 246 10.51 -0.38 4.31
N LYS A 247 10.45 -1.00 3.13
CA LYS A 247 10.12 -2.42 2.95
C LYS A 247 11.30 -3.31 3.33
N LEU A 248 11.04 -4.32 4.15
CA LEU A 248 12.01 -5.28 4.66
C LEU A 248 11.44 -6.69 4.57
N GLN A 249 12.27 -7.68 4.26
CA GLN A 249 11.87 -9.09 4.28
C GLN A 249 11.86 -9.61 5.72
N ILE A 250 10.82 -10.36 6.07
CA ILE A 250 10.70 -11.05 7.34
C ILE A 250 11.30 -12.44 7.17
N MET A 251 12.47 -12.65 7.79
CA MET A 251 13.16 -13.94 7.76
C MET A 251 12.74 -14.83 8.92
N THR A 252 12.39 -14.22 10.05
CA THR A 252 11.83 -14.90 11.21
C THR A 252 10.89 -13.95 11.93
N LEU A 253 9.70 -14.44 12.27
CA LEU A 253 8.77 -13.76 13.15
C LEU A 253 8.17 -14.81 14.09
N THR A 254 8.47 -14.65 15.37
CA THR A 254 7.98 -15.45 16.50
C THR A 254 7.65 -14.50 17.64
N GLU A 255 7.10 -15.01 18.75
CA GLU A 255 6.81 -14.20 19.93
C GLU A 255 8.05 -13.52 20.51
N ASP A 256 9.20 -14.19 20.42
CA ASP A 256 10.47 -13.81 21.08
C ASP A 256 11.54 -13.32 20.12
N LYS A 257 11.29 -13.36 18.81
CA LYS A 257 12.33 -13.06 17.81
C LYS A 257 11.76 -12.51 16.51
N LEU A 258 12.32 -11.40 16.07
CA LEU A 258 12.07 -10.76 14.78
C LEU A 258 13.40 -10.60 14.04
N VAL A 259 13.52 -11.22 12.87
CA VAL A 259 14.68 -11.09 11.98
C VAL A 259 14.23 -10.45 10.68
N LEU A 260 14.81 -9.31 10.37
CA LEU A 260 14.51 -8.53 9.16
C LEU A 260 15.73 -8.48 8.25
N TYR A 261 15.49 -8.46 6.95
CA TYR A 261 16.54 -8.50 5.93
C TYR A 261 16.24 -7.50 4.80
N ASN A 262 17.26 -6.72 4.43
CA ASN A 262 17.30 -5.95 3.20
C ASN A 262 18.25 -6.66 2.22
N PRO A 263 17.78 -7.21 1.09
CA PRO A 263 18.62 -7.95 0.17
C PRO A 263 19.67 -7.11 -0.54
N ASN A 264 19.41 -5.82 -0.74
CA ASN A 264 20.28 -4.96 -1.54
C ASN A 264 20.19 -3.51 -1.05
N SER A 265 21.02 -3.20 -0.07
CA SER A 265 21.17 -1.87 0.49
C SER A 265 21.70 -0.89 -0.55
N LYS A 266 20.99 0.22 -0.75
CA LYS A 266 21.32 1.22 -1.77
C LYS A 266 22.70 1.83 -1.49
N GLY A 267 23.49 1.94 -2.55
CA GLY A 267 24.85 2.49 -2.49
C GLY A 267 25.91 1.48 -2.01
N TYR A 268 25.63 0.67 -0.98
CA TYR A 268 26.55 -0.38 -0.54
C TYR A 268 26.50 -1.66 -1.40
N GLY A 269 25.36 -1.98 -2.01
CA GLY A 269 25.20 -3.16 -2.89
C GLY A 269 25.22 -4.50 -2.14
N THR A 270 24.75 -4.52 -0.89
CA THR A 270 24.96 -5.61 0.07
C THR A 270 23.68 -6.00 0.78
N GLY A 271 23.60 -7.22 1.31
CA GLY A 271 22.54 -7.59 2.23
C GLY A 271 22.76 -6.98 3.62
N TRP A 272 21.70 -6.65 4.34
CA TRP A 272 21.76 -6.26 5.76
C TRP A 272 20.71 -7.01 6.56
N THR A 273 21.11 -7.48 7.74
CA THR A 273 20.23 -8.23 8.65
C THR A 273 20.16 -7.52 10.00
N TRP A 274 18.93 -7.43 10.53
CA TRP A 274 18.62 -6.97 11.87
C TRP A 274 17.98 -8.11 12.66
N VAL A 275 18.39 -8.29 13.91
CA VAL A 275 17.80 -9.27 14.83
C VAL A 275 17.32 -8.53 16.06
N PHE A 276 16.04 -8.71 16.36
CA PHE A 276 15.35 -8.09 17.49
C PHE A 276 14.74 -9.15 18.40
N VAL A 277 14.60 -8.77 19.66
CA VAL A 277 13.88 -9.48 20.72
C VAL A 277 12.90 -8.52 21.39
N PRO A 278 11.84 -9.03 22.04
CA PRO A 278 10.99 -8.19 22.88
C PRO A 278 11.81 -7.50 23.98
N ALA A 279 11.47 -6.24 24.29
CA ALA A 279 11.96 -5.61 25.50
C ALA A 279 11.32 -6.29 26.72
N GLU A 280 12.13 -6.56 27.77
CA GLU A 280 11.66 -7.05 29.07
C GLU A 280 10.79 -6.03 29.82
#